data_AF-A0A646KLG4-F1
#
_entry.id   AF-A0A646KLG4-F1
#
_cell.length_a   1.000
_cell.length_b   1.000
_cell.length_c   1.000
_cell.angle_alpha   90.00
_cell.angle_beta   90.00
_cell.angle_gamma   90.00
#
_symmetry.space_group_name_H-M   'P 1'
#
loop_
_entity.id
_entity.type
_entity.pdbx_description
1 polymer ?
#
loop_
_entity_poly.entity_id
_entity_poly.type
_entity_poly.pdbx_seq_one_letter_code
_entity_poly.pdbx_strand_id
1 'polypeptide(L)'
;MGRQIRRVPLDFDWPLEQPWEGFLLPARFSEEKCPDCELGSTPARDWLAALVQLLMMLPEDRATTHPYITALARRPSRAPGPEIAELTTGLAGRRGPFGHDSTDEWKAASKIIKAAGLDPSTWGICPTCHGSARTEKYPGQRADAEAWEPTDPPTGDGWQLWETVSEGSPISPVFATADDLAVWMAHPDRGSDWVPQETAAKFIAAGWAPTGAFGPGTHGIVTGVEWTGTQDD
;
A
#
# COMPACT_ATOMS: atom_id res chain seq x y z
N MET A 1 5.43 -3.97 9.18
CA MET A 1 6.27 -2.93 8.54
C MET A 1 7.19 -2.34 9.60
N GLY A 2 8.49 -2.31 9.34
CA GLY A 2 9.51 -2.00 10.34
C GLY A 2 10.93 -2.42 9.94
N ARG A 3 11.86 -2.39 10.89
CA ARG A 3 13.25 -2.86 10.74
C ARG A 3 13.42 -4.21 11.43
N GLN A 4 14.25 -5.08 10.87
CA GLN A 4 14.51 -6.41 11.40
C GLN A 4 16.00 -6.72 11.33
N ILE A 5 16.51 -7.46 12.32
CA ILE A 5 17.83 -8.06 12.25
C ILE A 5 17.73 -9.45 11.64
N ARG A 6 18.55 -9.70 10.63
CA ARG A 6 18.69 -11.03 10.04
C ARG A 6 20.11 -11.54 10.19
N ARG A 7 20.21 -12.87 10.28
CA ARG A 7 21.47 -13.60 10.36
C ARG A 7 21.76 -14.22 9.00
N VAL A 8 22.82 -13.78 8.34
CA VAL A 8 23.17 -14.15 6.94
C VAL A 8 24.65 -14.57 6.86
N PRO A 9 25.09 -15.30 5.82
CA PRO A 9 26.51 -15.61 5.63
C PRO A 9 27.39 -14.35 5.65
N LEU A 10 28.62 -14.45 6.17
CA LEU A 10 29.54 -13.31 6.23
C LEU A 10 29.95 -12.78 4.85
N ASP A 11 29.87 -13.64 3.84
CA ASP A 11 30.10 -13.34 2.43
C ASP A 11 28.80 -13.08 1.65
N PHE A 12 27.66 -12.88 2.35
CA PHE A 12 26.41 -12.54 1.70
C PHE A 12 26.49 -11.15 1.05
N ASP A 13 26.50 -11.15 -0.28
CA ASP A 13 26.71 -9.98 -1.12
C ASP A 13 25.44 -9.67 -1.95
N TRP A 14 24.37 -9.27 -1.26
CA TRP A 14 23.18 -8.73 -1.92
C TRP A 14 23.23 -7.21 -1.96
N PRO A 15 22.87 -6.56 -3.08
CA PRO A 15 22.86 -5.11 -3.18
C PRO A 15 22.01 -4.45 -2.08
N LEU A 16 22.57 -3.43 -1.43
CA LEU A 16 21.84 -2.66 -0.42
C LEU A 16 20.63 -1.95 -1.05
N GLU A 17 19.56 -1.82 -0.26
CA GLU A 17 18.31 -1.15 -0.65
C GLU A 17 17.62 -1.78 -1.88
N GLN A 18 17.99 -3.01 -2.23
CA GLN A 18 17.31 -3.80 -3.26
C GLN A 18 16.49 -4.92 -2.60
N PRO A 19 15.22 -5.12 -3.00
CA PRO A 19 14.40 -6.22 -2.49
C PRO A 19 15.08 -7.56 -2.71
N TRP A 20 15.01 -8.46 -1.73
CA TRP A 20 15.48 -9.83 -1.88
C TRP A 20 14.60 -10.59 -2.87
N GLU A 21 15.20 -11.25 -3.87
CA GLU A 21 14.44 -11.93 -4.92
C GLU A 21 13.50 -13.02 -4.39
N GLY A 22 13.85 -13.66 -3.28
CA GLY A 22 13.00 -14.66 -2.64
C GLY A 22 11.70 -14.10 -2.05
N PHE A 23 11.61 -12.78 -1.88
CA PHE A 23 10.38 -12.09 -1.47
C PHE A 23 9.56 -11.56 -2.65
N LEU A 24 10.11 -11.58 -3.87
CA LEU A 24 9.43 -11.10 -5.06
C LEU A 24 8.60 -12.21 -5.70
N LEU A 25 7.34 -11.91 -5.99
CA LEU A 25 6.49 -12.83 -6.74
C LEU A 25 7.11 -13.08 -8.13
N PRO A 26 7.42 -14.34 -8.50
CA PRO A 26 8.06 -14.63 -9.78
C PRO A 26 7.29 -14.10 -10.99
N ALA A 27 8.00 -13.57 -12.00
CA ALA A 27 7.40 -13.00 -13.22
C ALA A 27 6.49 -13.99 -14.00
N ARG A 28 6.67 -15.30 -13.81
CA ARG A 28 5.76 -16.34 -14.36
C ARG A 28 4.33 -16.24 -13.81
N PHE A 29 4.12 -15.57 -12.69
CA PHE A 29 2.80 -15.32 -12.09
C PHE A 29 2.20 -13.98 -12.51
N SER A 30 2.94 -13.14 -13.25
CA SER A 30 2.36 -11.94 -13.84
C SER A 30 1.34 -12.35 -14.90
N GLU A 31 0.08 -11.98 -14.70
CA GLU A 31 -1.01 -12.18 -15.65
C GLU A 31 -0.89 -11.28 -16.88
N GLU A 32 -1.65 -11.59 -17.94
CA GLU A 32 -1.75 -10.74 -19.13
C GLU A 32 -2.84 -9.68 -18.98
N LYS A 33 -2.70 -8.56 -19.70
CA LYS A 33 -3.80 -7.58 -19.81
C LYS A 33 -4.98 -8.27 -20.49
N CYS A 34 -6.18 -8.11 -19.94
CA CYS A 34 -7.39 -8.60 -20.58
C CYS A 34 -7.52 -8.00 -21.99
N PRO A 35 -7.81 -8.80 -23.03
CA PRO A 35 -7.95 -8.30 -24.40
C PRO A 35 -9.23 -7.46 -24.59
N ASP A 36 -10.23 -7.65 -23.74
CA ASP A 36 -11.59 -7.12 -23.94
C ASP A 36 -11.93 -5.92 -23.05
N CYS A 37 -11.05 -5.56 -22.10
CA CYS A 37 -11.28 -4.44 -21.20
C CYS A 37 -10.00 -3.85 -20.64
N GLU A 38 -10.07 -2.62 -20.14
CA GLU A 38 -8.93 -1.98 -19.48
C GLU A 38 -9.01 -2.05 -17.95
N LEU A 39 -10.22 -1.97 -17.40
CA LEU A 39 -10.47 -1.81 -15.96
C LEU A 39 -11.25 -2.98 -15.34
N GLY A 40 -11.48 -4.06 -16.09
CA GLY A 40 -12.25 -5.21 -15.62
C GLY A 40 -13.75 -5.06 -15.83
N SER A 41 -14.18 -3.96 -16.44
CA SER A 41 -15.58 -3.61 -16.71
C SER A 41 -15.86 -3.49 -18.21
N THR A 42 -17.14 -3.48 -18.55
CA THR A 42 -17.58 -3.09 -19.90
C THR A 42 -17.54 -1.56 -20.03
N PRO A 43 -17.49 -1.01 -21.26
CA PRO A 43 -17.52 0.43 -21.47
C PRO A 43 -18.70 1.14 -20.80
N ALA A 44 -19.87 0.48 -20.72
CA ALA A 44 -21.05 1.06 -20.07
C ALA A 44 -20.84 1.29 -18.56
N ARG A 45 -20.16 0.37 -17.88
CA ARG A 45 -19.85 0.51 -16.45
C ARG A 45 -18.73 1.52 -16.23
N ASP A 46 -17.75 1.60 -17.12
CA ASP A 46 -16.70 2.63 -17.08
C ASP A 46 -17.29 4.04 -17.21
N TRP A 47 -18.24 4.24 -18.12
CA TRP A 47 -18.95 5.52 -18.24
C TRP A 47 -19.77 5.86 -17.00
N LEU A 48 -20.43 4.87 -16.39
CA LEU A 48 -21.14 5.10 -15.13
C LEU A 48 -20.16 5.48 -14.00
N ALA A 49 -19.04 4.78 -13.89
CA ALA A 49 -17.97 5.05 -12.93
C ALA A 49 -17.46 6.50 -13.06
N ALA A 50 -17.15 6.94 -14.28
CA ALA A 50 -16.73 8.32 -14.55
C ALA A 50 -17.79 9.36 -14.15
N LEU A 51 -19.07 9.10 -14.42
CA LEU A 51 -20.16 9.99 -13.99
C LEU A 51 -20.32 10.04 -12.47
N VAL A 52 -20.16 8.90 -11.80
CA VAL A 52 -20.18 8.81 -10.34
C VAL A 52 -18.98 9.56 -9.74
N GLN A 53 -17.79 9.44 -10.34
CA GLN A 53 -16.63 10.19 -9.91
C GLN A 53 -16.88 11.70 -9.95
N LEU A 54 -17.45 12.21 -11.04
CA LEU A 54 -17.84 13.63 -11.15
C LEU A 54 -18.84 14.04 -10.06
N LEU A 55 -19.82 13.18 -9.74
CA LEU A 55 -20.77 13.41 -8.66
C LEU A 55 -20.07 13.46 -7.29
N MET A 56 -19.10 12.57 -7.05
CA MET A 56 -18.35 12.47 -5.80
C MET A 56 -17.37 13.61 -5.57
N MET A 57 -16.95 14.31 -6.62
CA MET A 57 -16.08 15.49 -6.50
C MET A 57 -16.83 16.75 -6.03
N LEU A 58 -18.15 16.84 -6.26
CA LEU A 58 -18.94 18.05 -5.99
C LEU A 58 -18.92 18.56 -4.52
N PRO A 59 -18.85 17.72 -3.47
CA PRO A 59 -18.75 18.19 -2.10
C PRO A 59 -17.47 18.97 -1.81
N GLU A 60 -16.37 18.62 -2.46
CA GLU A 60 -15.05 19.25 -2.32
C GLU A 60 -14.93 20.48 -3.23
N ASP A 61 -15.76 20.55 -4.27
CA ASP A 61 -15.75 21.55 -5.33
C ASP A 61 -16.35 22.92 -4.97
N ARG A 62 -16.41 23.24 -3.67
CA ARG A 62 -17.12 24.42 -3.14
C ARG A 62 -16.31 25.71 -3.21
N ALA A 63 -14.98 25.61 -3.26
CA ALA A 63 -14.08 26.78 -3.26
C ALA A 63 -13.47 27.07 -4.65
N THR A 64 -13.13 26.04 -5.42
CA THR A 64 -12.58 26.18 -6.78
C THR A 64 -13.09 25.04 -7.61
N THR A 65 -13.96 25.34 -8.58
CA THR A 65 -14.61 24.31 -9.40
C THR A 65 -13.60 23.58 -10.28
N HIS A 66 -13.57 22.26 -10.22
CA HIS A 66 -12.69 21.39 -10.98
C HIS A 66 -12.92 21.59 -12.49
N PRO A 67 -11.87 21.59 -13.34
CA PRO A 67 -12.00 21.78 -14.78
C PRO A 67 -13.00 20.82 -15.45
N TYR A 68 -13.04 19.56 -15.00
CA TYR A 68 -13.98 18.56 -15.52
C TYR A 68 -15.45 18.93 -15.28
N ILE A 69 -15.77 19.51 -14.11
CA ILE A 69 -17.12 19.99 -13.79
C ILE A 69 -17.42 21.27 -14.56
N THR A 70 -16.41 22.14 -14.74
CA THR A 70 -16.53 23.37 -15.52
C THR A 70 -16.82 23.10 -17.00
N ALA A 71 -16.32 22.00 -17.55
CA ALA A 71 -16.52 21.60 -18.94
C ALA A 71 -17.92 21.02 -19.23
N LEU A 72 -18.76 20.78 -18.21
CA LEU A 72 -20.10 20.22 -18.42
C LEU A 72 -21.00 21.20 -19.19
N ALA A 73 -21.53 20.76 -20.33
CA ALA A 73 -22.34 21.59 -21.23
C ALA A 73 -23.60 22.19 -20.57
N ARG A 74 -24.16 21.52 -19.55
CA ARG A 74 -25.34 21.99 -18.79
C ARG A 74 -25.02 22.22 -17.31
N ARG A 75 -23.84 22.76 -17.02
CA ARG A 75 -23.44 23.09 -15.64
C ARG A 75 -24.35 24.19 -15.06
N PRO A 76 -24.85 24.05 -13.83
CA PRO A 76 -25.46 25.15 -13.09
C PRO A 76 -24.46 26.30 -12.85
N SER A 77 -24.93 27.54 -12.93
CA SER A 77 -24.10 28.72 -12.64
C SER A 77 -23.79 28.89 -11.15
N ARG A 78 -24.57 28.22 -10.28
CA ARG A 78 -24.38 28.23 -8.82
C ARG A 78 -23.47 27.07 -8.40
N ALA A 79 -22.65 27.30 -7.37
CA ALA A 79 -21.88 26.25 -6.74
C ALA A 79 -22.81 25.19 -6.10
N PRO A 80 -22.37 23.92 -5.99
CA PRO A 80 -23.12 22.89 -5.28
C PRO A 80 -23.37 23.31 -3.82
N GLY A 81 -24.61 23.13 -3.36
CA GLY A 81 -24.98 23.41 -1.97
C GLY A 81 -24.51 22.32 -1.00
N PRO A 82 -24.67 22.54 0.32
CA PRO A 82 -24.27 21.60 1.35
C PRO A 82 -24.92 20.20 1.20
N GLU A 83 -26.14 20.15 0.67
CA GLU A 83 -26.95 18.95 0.44
C GLU A 83 -26.29 17.90 -0.47
N ILE A 84 -25.37 18.32 -1.37
CA ILE A 84 -24.66 17.36 -2.22
C ILE A 84 -23.79 16.39 -1.42
N ALA A 85 -23.30 16.83 -0.25
CA ALA A 85 -22.53 15.98 0.67
C ALA A 85 -23.41 14.89 1.31
N GLU A 86 -24.69 15.19 1.56
CA GLU A 86 -25.64 14.20 2.10
C GLU A 86 -25.88 13.09 1.08
N LEU A 87 -26.13 13.45 -0.18
CA LEU A 87 -26.33 12.48 -1.27
C LEU A 87 -25.11 11.58 -1.48
N THR A 88 -23.92 12.18 -1.62
CA THR A 88 -22.67 11.46 -1.88
C THR A 88 -22.26 10.56 -0.71
N THR A 89 -22.43 11.02 0.53
CA THR A 89 -22.27 10.20 1.75
C THR A 89 -23.26 9.03 1.76
N GLY A 90 -24.54 9.28 1.43
CA GLY A 90 -25.56 8.24 1.37
C GLY A 90 -25.26 7.17 0.32
N LEU A 91 -24.72 7.56 -0.84
CA LEU A 91 -24.28 6.66 -1.90
C LEU A 91 -23.00 5.89 -1.51
N ALA A 92 -22.01 6.55 -0.92
CA ALA A 92 -20.80 5.89 -0.39
C ALA A 92 -21.11 4.92 0.76
N GLY A 93 -22.15 5.20 1.55
CA GLY A 93 -22.49 4.42 2.75
C GLY A 93 -21.52 4.63 3.91
N ARG A 94 -20.69 5.67 3.85
CA ARG A 94 -19.80 6.09 4.94
C ARG A 94 -19.65 7.60 4.93
N ARG A 95 -19.42 8.18 6.11
CA ARG A 95 -18.92 9.54 6.27
C ARG A 95 -17.45 9.45 6.68
N GLY A 96 -16.55 9.87 5.79
CA GLY A 96 -15.10 9.86 6.06
C GLY A 96 -14.59 11.25 6.49
N PRO A 97 -13.51 11.31 7.28
CA PRO A 97 -12.75 12.56 7.48
C PRO A 97 -11.91 12.93 6.25
N PHE A 98 -11.69 11.96 5.36
CA PHE A 98 -11.06 12.10 4.06
C PHE A 98 -12.14 12.07 2.98
N GLY A 99 -11.86 12.74 1.86
CA GLY A 99 -12.73 12.81 0.68
C GLY A 99 -13.15 11.45 0.11
N HIS A 100 -13.88 11.48 -0.99
CA HIS A 100 -14.31 10.24 -1.64
C HIS A 100 -13.15 9.52 -2.34
N ASP A 101 -13.16 8.19 -2.28
CA ASP A 101 -12.18 7.31 -2.92
C ASP A 101 -12.85 6.38 -3.96
N SER A 102 -12.05 5.54 -4.61
CA SER A 102 -12.54 4.56 -5.60
C SER A 102 -13.48 3.51 -4.99
N THR A 103 -13.41 3.25 -3.69
CA THR A 103 -14.34 2.35 -3.01
C THR A 103 -15.71 3.00 -2.88
N ASP A 104 -15.77 4.29 -2.58
CA ASP A 104 -17.03 5.05 -2.53
C ASP A 104 -17.68 5.14 -3.91
N GLU A 105 -16.88 5.39 -4.94
CA GLU A 105 -17.31 5.39 -6.34
C GLU A 105 -17.94 4.03 -6.71
N TRP A 106 -17.24 2.92 -6.44
CA TRP A 106 -17.76 1.59 -6.71
C TRP A 106 -19.07 1.30 -5.98
N LYS A 107 -19.19 1.70 -4.71
CA LYS A 107 -20.42 1.51 -3.91
C LYS A 107 -21.58 2.32 -4.48
N ALA A 108 -21.31 3.57 -4.87
CA ALA A 108 -22.31 4.45 -5.44
C ALA A 108 -22.79 3.96 -6.81
N ALA A 109 -21.87 3.58 -7.71
CA ALA A 109 -22.21 2.95 -8.98
C ALA A 109 -23.04 1.68 -8.76
N SER A 110 -22.65 0.82 -7.82
CA SER A 110 -23.40 -0.40 -7.48
C SER A 110 -24.82 -0.12 -6.99
N LYS A 111 -25.02 0.94 -6.19
CA LYS A 111 -26.36 1.38 -5.75
C LYS A 111 -27.20 1.90 -6.92
N ILE A 112 -26.62 2.65 -7.85
CA ILE A 112 -27.31 3.14 -9.04
C ILE A 112 -27.75 1.96 -9.93
N ILE A 113 -26.84 1.01 -10.19
CA ILE A 113 -27.14 -0.22 -10.95
C ILE A 113 -28.29 -0.99 -10.30
N LYS A 114 -28.21 -1.20 -8.97
CA LYS A 114 -29.26 -1.88 -8.21
C LYS A 114 -30.60 -1.14 -8.27
N ALA A 115 -30.59 0.19 -8.16
CA ALA A 115 -31.81 0.99 -8.26
C ALA A 115 -32.47 0.90 -9.64
N ALA A 116 -31.68 0.65 -10.70
CA ALA A 116 -32.18 0.39 -12.05
C ALA A 116 -32.72 -1.04 -12.24
N GLY A 117 -32.75 -1.88 -11.19
CA GLY A 117 -33.23 -3.27 -11.26
C GLY A 117 -32.21 -4.24 -11.86
N LEU A 118 -30.94 -3.85 -11.93
CA LEU A 118 -29.85 -4.66 -12.45
C LEU A 118 -29.00 -5.22 -11.30
N ASP A 119 -28.32 -6.33 -11.55
CA ASP A 119 -27.43 -6.94 -10.56
C ASP A 119 -26.02 -6.32 -10.65
N PRO A 120 -25.55 -5.59 -9.61
CA PRO A 120 -24.24 -4.95 -9.63
C PRO A 120 -23.05 -5.92 -9.63
N SER A 121 -23.27 -7.20 -9.28
CA SER A 121 -22.22 -8.22 -9.31
C SER A 121 -21.95 -8.77 -10.72
N THR A 122 -22.88 -8.58 -11.66
CA THR A 122 -22.79 -9.12 -13.02
C THR A 122 -22.89 -8.04 -14.09
N TRP A 123 -23.73 -7.01 -13.87
CA TRP A 123 -23.93 -5.96 -14.85
C TRP A 123 -22.66 -5.13 -15.05
N GLY A 124 -22.22 -5.09 -16.31
CA GLY A 124 -21.06 -4.32 -16.73
C GLY A 124 -19.73 -4.80 -16.17
N ILE A 125 -19.67 -5.99 -15.58
CA ILE A 125 -18.41 -6.69 -15.32
C ILE A 125 -17.93 -7.33 -16.63
N CYS A 126 -16.62 -7.26 -16.92
CA CYS A 126 -16.05 -7.89 -18.09
C CYS A 126 -16.25 -9.41 -18.02
N PRO A 127 -16.86 -10.05 -19.03
CA PRO A 127 -17.12 -11.50 -19.00
C PRO A 127 -15.85 -12.35 -19.16
N THR A 128 -14.75 -11.76 -19.65
CA THR A 128 -13.50 -12.47 -19.93
C THR A 128 -12.58 -12.55 -18.71
N CYS A 129 -12.38 -11.43 -18.02
CA CYS A 129 -11.53 -11.37 -16.83
C CYS A 129 -12.31 -11.36 -15.51
N HIS A 130 -13.63 -11.28 -15.56
CA HIS A 130 -14.51 -11.26 -14.40
C HIS A 130 -14.19 -10.15 -13.39
N GLY A 131 -13.75 -8.98 -13.87
CA GLY A 131 -13.48 -7.82 -13.02
C GLY A 131 -12.00 -7.58 -12.67
N SER A 132 -11.09 -8.50 -12.97
CA SER A 132 -9.68 -8.35 -12.59
C SER A 132 -8.85 -7.48 -13.55
N ALA A 133 -9.38 -7.15 -14.73
CA ALA A 133 -8.66 -6.52 -15.85
C ALA A 133 -7.44 -7.32 -16.36
N ARG A 134 -7.34 -8.59 -15.94
CA ARG A 134 -6.19 -9.47 -16.18
C ARG A 134 -6.63 -10.91 -16.43
N THR A 135 -5.90 -11.64 -17.26
CA THR A 135 -6.22 -13.03 -17.59
C THR A 135 -5.02 -13.92 -17.32
N GLU A 136 -5.30 -15.15 -16.88
CA GLU A 136 -4.27 -16.14 -16.65
C GLU A 136 -3.58 -16.53 -17.97
N LYS A 137 -2.26 -16.68 -17.94
CA LYS A 137 -1.43 -17.20 -19.04
C LYS A 137 -1.60 -18.71 -19.22
N TYR A 138 -1.91 -19.39 -18.14
CA TYR A 138 -2.13 -20.84 -18.10
C TYR A 138 -3.16 -21.15 -17.01
N PRO A 139 -3.97 -22.22 -17.17
CA PRO A 139 -4.96 -22.59 -16.17
C PRO A 139 -4.34 -22.82 -14.81
N GLY A 140 -4.84 -22.12 -13.78
CA GLY A 140 -4.39 -22.28 -12.40
C GLY A 140 -3.25 -21.33 -11.99
N GLN A 141 -2.84 -20.40 -12.86
CA GLN A 141 -1.79 -19.41 -12.55
C GLN A 141 -2.05 -18.67 -11.24
N ARG A 142 -3.30 -18.26 -10.96
CA ARG A 142 -3.64 -17.56 -9.71
C ARG A 142 -3.50 -18.46 -8.50
N ALA A 143 -3.92 -19.72 -8.61
CA ALA A 143 -3.78 -20.68 -7.53
C ALA A 143 -2.30 -20.97 -7.23
N ASP A 144 -1.48 -21.12 -8.27
CA ASP A 144 -0.03 -21.30 -8.10
C ASP A 144 0.63 -20.04 -7.51
N ALA A 145 0.16 -18.85 -7.88
CA ALA A 145 0.63 -17.58 -7.32
C ALA A 145 0.21 -17.40 -5.85
N GLU A 146 -1.01 -17.81 -5.50
CA GLU A 146 -1.53 -17.77 -4.12
C GLU A 146 -0.85 -18.81 -3.23
N ALA A 147 -0.48 -19.97 -3.78
CA ALA A 147 0.28 -21.01 -3.09
C ALA A 147 1.79 -20.75 -3.04
N TRP A 148 2.29 -19.73 -3.74
CA TRP A 148 3.71 -19.38 -3.70
C TRP A 148 4.07 -18.80 -2.34
N GLU A 149 5.11 -19.36 -1.72
CA GLU A 149 5.66 -18.85 -0.47
C GLU A 149 6.99 -18.13 -0.71
N PRO A 150 7.21 -16.99 -0.04
CA PRO A 150 8.49 -16.31 -0.08
C PRO A 150 9.58 -17.18 0.55
N THR A 151 10.81 -17.00 0.07
CA THR A 151 12.00 -17.67 0.60
C THR A 151 12.89 -16.66 1.30
N ASP A 152 13.24 -16.94 2.54
CA ASP A 152 14.18 -16.10 3.29
C ASP A 152 15.59 -16.17 2.68
N PRO A 153 16.40 -15.10 2.85
CA PRO A 153 17.82 -15.16 2.54
C PRO A 153 18.50 -16.29 3.34
N PRO A 154 19.63 -16.85 2.83
CA PRO A 154 20.32 -17.93 3.52
C PRO A 154 20.71 -17.51 4.94
N THR A 155 20.58 -18.44 5.89
CA THR A 155 20.99 -18.21 7.27
C THR A 155 22.50 -18.38 7.41
N GLY A 156 23.15 -17.50 8.18
CA GLY A 156 24.58 -17.60 8.49
C GLY A 156 24.96 -16.81 9.74
N ASP A 157 26.26 -16.70 10.01
CA ASP A 157 26.74 -16.14 11.28
C ASP A 157 26.77 -14.61 11.34
N GLY A 158 26.72 -13.94 10.20
CA GLY A 158 26.77 -12.48 10.09
C GLY A 158 25.49 -11.80 10.56
N TRP A 159 25.60 -10.52 10.90
CA TRP A 159 24.53 -9.65 11.39
C TRP A 159 24.24 -8.58 10.35
N GLN A 160 22.97 -8.43 9.98
CA GLN A 160 22.57 -7.44 8.99
C GLN A 160 21.24 -6.79 9.36
N LEU A 161 21.16 -5.48 9.17
CA LEU A 161 19.92 -4.71 9.28
C LEU A 161 19.12 -4.82 7.99
N TRP A 162 17.85 -5.15 8.12
CA TRP A 162 16.89 -5.25 7.03
C TRP A 162 15.69 -4.35 7.28
N GLU A 163 15.03 -3.93 6.20
CA GLU A 163 13.68 -3.42 6.26
C GLU A 163 12.65 -4.50 5.94
N THR A 164 11.44 -4.33 6.46
CA THR A 164 10.29 -5.20 6.20
C THR A 164 9.18 -4.45 5.46
N VAL A 165 9.49 -3.26 4.94
CA VAL A 165 8.64 -2.49 4.01
C VAL A 165 9.13 -2.77 2.59
N SER A 166 8.25 -2.60 1.59
CA SER A 166 8.64 -2.65 0.17
C SER A 166 9.38 -3.92 -0.22
N GLU A 167 8.80 -5.08 0.13
CA GLU A 167 9.30 -6.40 -0.30
C GLU A 167 10.65 -6.83 0.31
N GLY A 168 11.18 -6.10 1.31
CA GLY A 168 12.26 -6.55 2.20
C GLY A 168 13.67 -6.49 1.59
N SER A 169 14.49 -5.55 2.07
CA SER A 169 15.85 -5.30 1.55
C SER A 169 16.90 -5.20 2.68
N PRO A 170 18.18 -5.54 2.41
CA PRO A 170 19.26 -5.26 3.33
C PRO A 170 19.62 -3.77 3.29
N ILE A 171 19.79 -3.18 4.47
CA ILE A 171 20.05 -1.75 4.67
C ILE A 171 21.50 -1.51 5.09
N SER A 172 22.11 -2.52 5.71
CA SER A 172 23.50 -2.47 6.13
C SER A 172 24.34 -3.52 5.40
N PRO A 173 25.67 -3.34 5.32
CA PRO A 173 26.59 -4.45 5.11
C PRO A 173 26.40 -5.56 6.14
N VAL A 174 27.01 -6.71 5.88
CA VAL A 174 27.05 -7.81 6.85
C VAL A 174 28.20 -7.58 7.83
N PHE A 175 27.91 -7.73 9.12
CA PHE A 175 28.88 -7.60 10.20
C PHE A 175 29.15 -8.92 10.89
N ALA A 176 30.38 -9.14 11.35
CA ALA A 176 30.73 -10.38 12.07
C ALA A 176 30.07 -10.46 13.46
N THR A 177 29.83 -9.31 14.09
CA THR A 177 29.26 -9.22 15.43
C THR A 177 28.09 -8.24 15.50
N ALA A 178 27.22 -8.44 16.50
CA ALA A 178 26.15 -7.51 16.82
C ALA A 178 26.69 -6.13 17.22
N ASP A 179 27.84 -6.08 17.89
CA ASP A 179 28.48 -4.83 18.35
C ASP A 179 28.96 -3.99 17.16
N ASP A 180 29.54 -4.62 16.14
CA ASP A 180 29.97 -3.90 14.92
C ASP A 180 28.77 -3.29 14.19
N LEU A 181 27.64 -4.01 14.13
CA LEU A 181 26.40 -3.47 13.60
C LEU A 181 25.86 -2.30 14.45
N ALA A 182 25.93 -2.40 15.78
CA ALA A 182 25.51 -1.33 16.68
C ALA A 182 26.36 -0.07 16.50
N VAL A 183 27.68 -0.22 16.32
CA VAL A 183 28.60 0.88 16.02
C VAL A 183 28.24 1.54 14.69
N TRP A 184 27.94 0.75 13.66
CA TRP A 184 27.53 1.27 12.36
C TRP A 184 26.20 2.04 12.43
N MET A 185 25.21 1.51 13.16
CA MET A 185 23.92 2.20 13.37
C MET A 185 24.07 3.51 14.14
N ALA A 186 25.07 3.59 15.02
CA ALA A 186 25.41 4.78 15.79
C ALA A 186 26.37 5.74 15.08
N HIS A 187 26.67 5.53 13.79
CA HIS A 187 27.52 6.44 13.04
C HIS A 187 26.76 7.71 12.62
N PRO A 188 27.22 8.93 12.94
CA PRO A 188 26.50 10.18 12.65
C PRO A 188 26.09 10.38 11.18
N ASP A 189 26.86 9.81 10.24
CA ASP A 189 26.56 9.87 8.80
C ASP A 189 25.24 9.16 8.41
N ARG A 190 24.62 8.42 9.33
CA ARG A 190 23.26 7.87 9.17
C ARG A 190 22.17 8.94 9.16
N GLY A 191 22.50 10.19 9.51
CA GLY A 191 21.55 11.31 9.44
C GLY A 191 20.31 11.07 10.29
N SER A 192 19.12 11.11 9.69
CA SER A 192 17.85 10.88 10.40
C SER A 192 17.66 9.44 10.90
N ASP A 193 18.43 8.48 10.39
CA ASP A 193 18.38 7.06 10.80
C ASP A 193 19.37 6.75 11.94
N TRP A 194 20.13 7.74 12.41
CA TRP A 194 21.08 7.59 13.50
C TRP A 194 20.37 7.31 14.83
N VAL A 195 20.91 6.38 15.62
CA VAL A 195 20.50 6.14 17.01
C VAL A 195 21.71 5.94 17.93
N PRO A 196 21.63 6.26 19.23
CA PRO A 196 22.71 5.97 20.18
C PRO A 196 23.08 4.48 20.17
N GLN A 197 24.36 4.15 20.40
CA GLN A 197 24.84 2.76 20.35
C GLN A 197 24.13 1.83 21.33
N GLU A 198 23.79 2.32 22.53
CA GLU A 198 23.00 1.55 23.51
C GLU A 198 21.59 1.24 22.98
N THR A 199 20.93 2.21 22.35
CA THR A 199 19.63 2.05 21.69
C THR A 199 19.73 1.04 20.55
N ALA A 200 20.79 1.13 19.73
CA ALA A 200 21.06 0.16 18.66
C ALA A 200 21.25 -1.26 19.21
N ALA A 201 22.03 -1.44 20.28
CA ALA A 201 22.26 -2.74 20.89
C ALA A 201 20.97 -3.39 21.43
N LYS A 202 20.12 -2.60 22.11
CA LYS A 202 18.81 -3.07 22.59
C LYS A 202 17.89 -3.48 21.44
N PHE A 203 17.83 -2.68 20.37
CA PHE A 203 17.09 -3.06 19.17
C PHE A 203 17.66 -4.33 18.52
N ILE A 204 18.98 -4.46 18.41
CA ILE A 204 19.61 -5.64 17.81
C ILE A 204 19.29 -6.90 18.61
N ALA A 205 19.28 -6.80 19.94
CA ALA A 205 18.88 -7.88 20.83
C ALA A 205 17.39 -8.24 20.68
N ALA A 206 16.51 -7.24 20.52
CA ALA A 206 15.08 -7.45 20.27
C ALA A 206 14.80 -8.07 18.88
N GLY A 207 15.68 -7.84 17.90
CA GLY A 207 15.63 -8.43 16.57
C GLY A 207 14.59 -7.84 15.62
N TRP A 208 13.65 -7.02 16.12
CA TRP A 208 12.65 -6.35 15.30
C TRP A 208 12.14 -5.05 15.95
N ALA A 209 11.79 -4.08 15.12
CA ALA A 209 11.15 -2.83 15.52
C ALA A 209 10.12 -2.38 14.47
N PRO A 210 8.99 -1.77 14.87
CA PRO A 210 8.02 -1.22 13.92
C PRO A 210 8.60 -0.02 13.14
N THR A 211 7.90 0.46 12.11
CA THR A 211 8.33 1.67 11.39
C THR A 211 8.31 2.91 12.29
N GLY A 212 7.33 3.01 13.17
CA GLY A 212 7.19 4.12 14.11
C GLY A 212 6.28 3.73 15.27
N ALA A 213 6.39 4.47 16.37
CA ALA A 213 5.58 4.27 17.55
C ALA A 213 5.04 5.61 18.07
N PHE A 214 3.87 5.53 18.68
CA PHE A 214 3.21 6.65 19.36
C PHE A 214 2.55 6.11 20.63
N GLY A 215 2.81 6.74 21.78
CA GLY A 215 2.19 6.32 23.03
C GLY A 215 2.62 7.14 24.25
N PRO A 216 2.07 6.82 25.44
CA PRO A 216 2.49 7.44 26.69
C PRO A 216 3.99 7.21 26.91
N GLY A 217 4.77 8.30 27.02
CA GLY A 217 6.23 8.23 27.16
C GLY A 217 7.03 8.60 25.90
N THR A 218 6.39 8.73 24.73
CA THR A 218 7.05 9.26 23.51
C THR A 218 6.79 10.77 23.37
N HIS A 219 7.81 11.56 23.03
CA HIS A 219 7.66 12.99 22.73
C HIS A 219 7.17 13.20 21.28
N GLY A 220 5.95 12.72 20.99
CA GLY A 220 5.40 12.69 19.64
C GLY A 220 5.61 11.33 18.96
N ILE A 221 5.68 11.32 17.62
CA ILE A 221 5.99 10.13 16.83
C ILE A 221 7.50 9.92 16.86
N VAL A 222 7.93 8.76 17.33
CA VAL A 222 9.34 8.32 17.31
C VAL A 222 9.51 7.16 16.34
N THR A 223 10.75 6.91 15.91
CA THR A 223 11.04 5.71 15.10
C THR A 223 10.83 4.45 15.94
N GLY A 224 10.48 3.32 15.32
CA GLY A 224 10.32 2.10 16.11
C GLY A 224 11.64 1.58 16.67
N VAL A 225 12.77 1.82 16.01
CA VAL A 225 14.10 1.44 16.54
C VAL A 225 14.40 2.22 17.82
N GLU A 226 14.15 3.53 17.82
CA GLU A 226 14.28 4.37 19.01
C GLU A 226 13.34 3.88 20.11
N TRP A 227 12.06 3.66 19.78
CA TRP A 227 11.08 3.16 20.75
C TRP A 227 11.50 1.83 21.38
N THR A 228 11.87 0.83 20.57
CA THR A 228 12.33 -0.48 21.05
C THR A 228 13.57 -0.33 21.94
N GLY A 229 14.52 0.54 21.56
CA GLY A 229 15.72 0.76 22.35
C GLY A 229 15.53 1.58 23.63
N THR A 230 14.35 2.19 23.84
CA THR A 230 14.01 2.93 25.08
C THR A 230 13.12 2.16 26.04
N GLN A 231 12.65 0.95 25.67
CA GLN A 231 11.92 0.08 26.60
C GLN A 231 12.88 -0.44 27.68
N ASP A 232 12.43 -0.47 28.93
CA ASP A 232 13.09 -1.22 30.00
C ASP A 232 12.68 -2.71 29.88
N ASP A 233 13.56 -3.62 30.29
CA ASP A 233 13.34 -5.08 30.28
C ASP A 233 12.14 -5.51 31.17
#